data_AF-A0A3D4MBI3-F1
#
_entry.id   AF-A0A3D4MBI3-F1
#
_cell.length_a   1.000
_cell.length_b   1.000
_cell.length_c   1.000
_cell.angle_alpha   90.00
_cell.angle_beta   90.00
_cell.angle_gamma   90.00
#
_symmetry.space_group_name_H-M   'P 1'
#
loop_
_entity.id
_entity.type
_entity.pdbx_description
1 polymer ?
#
loop_
_entity_poly.entity_id
_entity_poly.type
_entity_poly.pdbx_seq_one_letter_code
_entity_poly.pdbx_strand_id
1 'polypeptide(L)'
;MAEAFQHSSYSHNQQDKLPVQAARKAVQQGALVSKNVRIHERRTSVRLEPEMWHALREVAELETCSIHDLCGAVHDLKEPGASFTAALRVFLMEYYRTAARTSQQVTSVQRQIKAARGGESKAQESAQIPHKITA
;
A
#
# COMPACT_ATOMS: atom_id res chain seq x y z
N MET A 1 -5.14 22.00 -36.85
CA MET A 1 -5.14 22.93 -35.70
C MET A 1 -4.53 22.17 -34.53
N ALA A 2 -3.29 22.50 -34.20
CA ALA A 2 -2.55 21.89 -33.11
C ALA A 2 -2.35 22.99 -32.06
N GLU A 3 -2.86 22.80 -30.84
CA GLU A 3 -2.50 23.64 -29.71
C GLU A 3 -1.96 22.78 -28.58
N ALA A 4 -0.79 23.19 -28.14
CA ALA A 4 0.13 22.51 -27.26
C ALA A 4 -0.40 22.46 -25.84
N PHE A 5 -0.51 21.26 -25.27
CA PHE A 5 -0.58 21.10 -23.83
C PHE A 5 0.80 21.37 -23.24
N GLN A 6 0.92 22.57 -22.68
CA GLN A 6 2.09 23.09 -22.00
C GLN A 6 2.49 22.12 -20.87
N HIS A 7 3.68 21.52 -21.01
CA HIS A 7 4.36 20.82 -19.93
C HIS A 7 4.60 21.82 -18.79
N SER A 8 3.75 21.79 -17.77
CA SER A 8 4.00 22.46 -16.51
C SER A 8 5.16 21.74 -15.83
N SER A 9 6.34 22.35 -15.95
CA SER A 9 7.58 21.86 -15.35
C SER A 9 7.39 21.77 -13.84
N TYR A 10 7.43 20.55 -13.31
CA TYR A 10 7.42 20.32 -11.87
C TYR A 10 8.61 21.04 -11.23
N SER A 11 8.32 22.15 -10.56
CA SER A 11 9.27 22.83 -9.68
C SER A 11 9.81 21.83 -8.66
N HIS A 12 11.06 21.45 -8.84
CA HIS A 12 11.84 20.64 -7.91
C HIS A 12 11.95 21.41 -6.60
N ASN A 13 11.08 21.11 -5.64
CA ASN A 13 11.19 21.67 -4.29
C ASN A 13 12.42 21.07 -3.62
N GLN A 14 13.47 21.88 -3.54
CA GLN A 14 14.76 21.67 -2.90
C GLN A 14 14.63 21.53 -1.38
N GLN A 15 13.85 20.55 -0.89
CA GLN A 15 13.67 20.34 0.56
C GLN A 15 13.59 18.86 0.99
N ASP A 16 13.68 17.91 0.06
CA ASP A 16 13.71 16.47 0.39
C ASP A 16 15.15 15.92 0.47
N LYS A 17 15.99 16.51 1.33
CA LYS A 17 17.18 15.83 1.86
C LYS A 17 17.18 15.88 3.38
N LEU A 18 16.21 15.21 3.99
CA LEU A 18 16.38 14.73 5.35
C LEU A 18 17.54 13.72 5.36
N PRO A 19 18.47 13.77 6.33
CA PRO A 19 19.52 12.76 6.42
C PRO A 19 18.87 11.38 6.51
N VAL A 20 19.32 10.43 5.67
CA VAL A 20 18.77 9.06 5.54
C VAL A 20 18.56 8.38 6.91
N GLN A 21 19.38 8.77 7.90
CA GLN A 21 19.32 8.32 9.29
C GLN A 21 18.10 8.87 10.08
N ALA A 22 17.73 10.14 9.88
CA ALA A 22 16.56 10.74 10.52
C ALA A 22 15.24 10.23 9.91
N ALA A 23 15.21 10.00 8.59
CA ALA A 23 14.08 9.36 7.93
C ALA A 23 13.85 7.93 8.48
N ARG A 24 14.92 7.12 8.57
CA ARG A 24 14.85 5.77 9.16
C ARG A 24 14.38 5.78 10.62
N LYS A 25 14.82 6.74 11.43
CA LYS A 25 14.39 6.86 12.83
C LYS A 25 12.93 7.31 12.96
N ALA A 26 12.47 8.25 12.13
CA ALA A 26 11.07 8.69 12.11
C ALA A 26 10.11 7.56 11.69
N VAL A 27 10.56 6.71 10.76
CA VAL A 27 9.85 5.49 10.33
C VAL A 27 9.73 4.48 11.48
N GLN A 28 10.80 4.29 12.27
CA GLN A 28 10.77 3.45 13.46
C GLN A 28 9.91 4.01 14.60
N GLN A 29 9.69 5.33 14.65
CA GLN A 29 8.90 5.99 15.68
C GLN A 29 7.44 6.27 15.26
N GLY A 30 7.01 5.84 14.07
CA GLY A 30 5.65 6.07 13.57
C GLY A 30 5.30 7.56 13.45
N ALA A 31 6.30 8.43 13.27
CA ALA A 31 6.08 9.88 13.28
C ALA A 31 5.41 10.33 11.98
N LEU A 32 4.18 10.83 12.07
CA LEU A 32 3.43 11.37 10.94
C LEU A 32 4.03 12.69 10.44
N VAL A 33 4.31 12.76 9.14
CA VAL A 33 4.76 13.96 8.42
C VAL A 33 3.56 14.68 7.83
N SER A 34 3.46 15.99 8.11
CA SER A 34 2.44 16.86 7.51
C SER A 34 2.96 17.47 6.21
N LYS A 35 2.27 17.24 5.09
CA LYS A 35 2.52 17.95 3.82
C LYS A 35 1.21 18.55 3.30
N ASN A 36 1.32 19.54 2.42
CA ASN A 36 0.17 20.19 1.81
C ASN A 36 -0.04 19.67 0.39
N VAL A 37 -1.31 19.38 0.06
CA VAL A 37 -1.75 19.03 -1.28
C VAL A 37 -2.87 19.98 -1.70
N ARG A 38 -3.09 20.14 -3.00
CA ARG A 38 -4.28 20.80 -3.53
C ARG A 38 -5.33 19.73 -3.84
N ILE A 39 -6.53 19.93 -3.34
CA ILE A 39 -7.71 19.13 -3.65
C ILE A 39 -8.70 20.12 -4.25
N HIS A 40 -8.91 20.03 -5.57
CA HIS A 40 -9.56 21.10 -6.34
C HIS A 40 -8.87 22.45 -6.07
N GLU A 41 -9.64 23.48 -5.74
CA GLU A 41 -9.13 24.81 -5.44
C GLU A 41 -8.63 24.98 -4.00
N ARG A 42 -8.80 23.96 -3.13
CA ARG A 42 -8.48 24.05 -1.71
C ARG A 42 -7.11 23.44 -1.40
N ARG A 43 -6.29 24.20 -0.67
CA ARG A 43 -5.06 23.67 -0.06
C ARG A 43 -5.43 22.89 1.21
N THR A 44 -5.04 21.63 1.25
CA THR A 44 -5.36 20.70 2.33
C THR A 44 -4.07 20.18 2.95
N SER A 45 -3.94 20.31 4.27
CA SER A 45 -2.83 19.73 5.01
C SER A 45 -3.18 18.28 5.38
N VAL A 46 -2.29 17.36 5.03
CA VAL A 46 -2.47 15.92 5.21
C VAL A 46 -1.32 15.39 6.05
N ARG A 47 -1.61 14.49 7.01
CA ARG A 47 -0.60 13.85 7.86
C ARG A 47 -0.54 12.36 7.57
N LEU A 48 0.60 11.91 7.05
CA LEU A 48 0.88 10.51 6.73
C LEU A 48 2.27 10.11 7.24
N GLU A 49 2.43 8.81 7.44
CA GLU A 49 3.70 8.14 7.60
C GLU A 49 4.61 8.46 6.40
N PRO A 50 5.93 8.64 6.59
CA PRO A 50 6.85 8.92 5.48
C PRO A 50 6.69 7.91 4.33
N GLU A 51 6.49 6.64 4.66
CA GLU A 51 6.43 5.56 3.68
C GLU A 51 5.14 5.60 2.87
N MET A 52 4.04 6.05 3.47
CA MET A 52 2.80 6.29 2.75
C MET A 52 2.91 7.51 1.83
N TRP A 53 3.72 8.52 2.20
CA TRP A 53 4.05 9.62 1.28
C TRP A 53 4.91 9.14 0.10
N HIS A 54 5.80 8.18 0.30
CA HIS A 54 6.57 7.56 -0.79
C HIS A 54 5.67 6.75 -1.71
N ALA A 55 4.83 5.88 -1.15
CA ALA A 55 3.82 5.13 -1.87
C ALA A 55 2.90 6.02 -2.71
N LEU A 56 2.42 7.14 -2.16
CA LEU A 56 1.58 8.08 -2.90
C LEU A 56 2.28 8.66 -4.14
N ARG A 57 3.57 8.97 -4.05
CA ARG A 57 4.35 9.47 -5.21
C ARG A 57 4.53 8.38 -6.26
N GLU A 58 4.88 7.17 -5.83
CA GLU A 58 5.04 6.02 -6.73
C GLU A 58 3.74 5.73 -7.49
N VAL A 59 2.60 5.70 -6.80
CA VAL A 59 1.28 5.50 -7.45
C VAL A 59 0.99 6.63 -8.45
N ALA A 60 1.25 7.88 -8.09
CA ALA A 60 1.03 9.01 -9.02
C ALA A 60 1.92 8.89 -10.28
N GLU A 61 3.17 8.47 -10.11
CA GLU A 61 4.10 8.22 -11.23
C GLU A 61 3.62 7.06 -12.12
N LEU A 62 3.19 5.94 -11.54
CA LEU A 62 2.65 4.78 -12.25
C LEU A 62 1.39 5.13 -13.06
N GLU A 63 0.52 5.93 -12.49
CA GLU A 63 -0.73 6.38 -13.12
C GLU A 63 -0.53 7.62 -14.01
N THR A 64 0.71 8.10 -14.17
CA THR A 64 1.05 9.26 -15.01
C THR A 64 0.22 10.51 -14.66
N CYS A 65 0.00 10.76 -13.36
CA CYS A 65 -0.76 11.92 -12.86
C CYS A 65 -0.01 12.65 -11.73
N SER A 66 -0.50 13.81 -11.30
CA SER A 66 0.07 14.48 -10.13
C SER A 66 -0.46 13.88 -8.82
N ILE A 67 0.30 14.05 -7.73
CA ILE A 67 -0.21 13.72 -6.38
C ILE A 67 -1.48 14.51 -6.03
N HIS A 68 -1.69 15.68 -6.65
CA HIS A 68 -2.87 16.52 -6.44
C HIS A 68 -4.08 15.92 -7.16
N ASP A 69 -3.91 15.48 -8.40
CA ASP A 69 -4.97 14.83 -9.17
C ASP A 69 -5.40 13.52 -8.50
N LEU A 70 -4.44 12.72 -8.06
CA LEU A 70 -4.68 11.49 -7.33
C LEU A 70 -5.43 11.76 -6.00
N CYS A 71 -5.01 12.78 -5.26
CA CYS A 71 -5.72 13.21 -4.04
C CYS A 71 -7.13 13.73 -4.32
N GLY A 72 -7.34 14.42 -5.44
CA GLY A 72 -8.66 14.85 -5.92
C GLY A 72 -9.57 13.65 -6.19
N ALA A 73 -9.11 12.70 -7.01
CA ALA A 73 -9.88 11.50 -7.34
C ALA A 73 -10.26 10.68 -6.09
N VAL A 74 -9.32 10.51 -5.16
CA VAL A 74 -9.60 9.83 -3.88
C VAL A 74 -10.60 10.62 -3.03
N HIS A 75 -10.48 11.95 -3.02
CA HIS A 75 -11.43 12.80 -2.29
C HIS A 75 -12.85 12.68 -2.85
N ASP A 76 -13.00 12.53 -4.16
CA ASP A 76 -14.31 12.46 -4.81
C ASP A 76 -14.97 11.08 -4.67
N LEU A 77 -14.16 10.02 -4.63
CA LEU A 77 -14.66 8.65 -4.46
C LEU A 77 -14.97 8.29 -3.00
N LYS A 78 -14.43 9.02 -2.02
CA LYS A 78 -14.63 8.70 -0.60
C LYS A 78 -16.10 8.90 -0.21
N GLU A 79 -16.56 8.11 0.75
CA GLU A 79 -17.89 8.28 1.34
C GLU A 79 -18.10 9.70 1.93
N PRO A 80 -19.29 10.29 1.79
CA PRO A 80 -19.64 11.53 2.49
C PRO A 80 -19.39 11.41 3.99
N GLY A 81 -18.75 12.41 4.58
CA GLY A 81 -18.38 12.41 6.01
C GLY A 81 -17.14 11.60 6.39
N ALA A 82 -16.61 10.74 5.49
CA ALA A 82 -15.34 10.05 5.76
C ALA A 82 -14.15 11.02 5.77
N SER A 83 -13.20 10.76 6.67
CA SER A 83 -11.93 11.49 6.74
C SER A 83 -11.11 11.26 5.47
N PHE A 84 -10.71 12.35 4.80
CA PHE A 84 -9.89 12.28 3.61
C PHE A 84 -8.59 11.51 3.83
N THR A 85 -7.89 11.77 4.94
CA THR A 85 -6.63 11.08 5.26
C THR A 85 -6.85 9.58 5.49
N ALA A 86 -7.99 9.18 6.06
CA ALA A 86 -8.33 7.77 6.21
C ALA A 86 -8.62 7.12 4.84
N ALA A 87 -9.42 7.78 4.01
CA ALA A 87 -9.73 7.32 2.65
C ALA A 87 -8.45 7.17 1.81
N LEU A 88 -7.51 8.11 1.91
CA LEU A 88 -6.23 8.06 1.22
C LEU A 88 -5.36 6.87 1.65
N ARG A 89 -5.30 6.58 2.95
CA ARG A 89 -4.59 5.40 3.46
C ARG A 89 -5.20 4.10 2.93
N VAL A 90 -6.53 4.00 2.94
CA VAL A 90 -7.25 2.82 2.43
C VAL A 90 -7.04 2.66 0.93
N PHE A 91 -7.12 3.75 0.17
CA PHE A 91 -6.86 3.74 -1.27
C PHE A 91 -5.46 3.19 -1.59
N LEU A 92 -4.42 3.71 -0.95
CA LEU A 92 -3.04 3.23 -1.16
C LEU A 92 -2.92 1.73 -0.83
N MET A 93 -3.50 1.30 0.29
CA MET A 93 -3.50 -0.12 0.66
C MET A 93 -4.20 -0.98 -0.41
N GLU A 94 -5.35 -0.56 -0.93
CA GLU A 94 -6.10 -1.32 -1.93
C GLU A 94 -5.36 -1.38 -3.28
N TYR A 95 -4.70 -0.28 -3.67
CA TYR A 95 -3.86 -0.22 -4.87
C TYR A 95 -2.78 -1.31 -4.85
N TYR A 96 -1.94 -1.33 -3.80
CA TYR A 96 -0.90 -2.35 -3.68
C TYR A 96 -1.45 -3.76 -3.42
N ARG A 97 -2.58 -3.90 -2.73
CA ARG A 97 -3.22 -5.20 -2.53
C ARG A 97 -3.64 -5.81 -3.87
N THR A 98 -4.16 -4.99 -4.78
CA THR A 98 -4.55 -5.42 -6.12
C THR A 98 -3.32 -5.81 -6.94
N ALA A 99 -2.27 -4.98 -6.93
CA ALA A 99 -1.00 -5.30 -7.60
C ALA A 99 -0.33 -6.57 -7.04
N ALA A 100 -0.39 -6.78 -5.72
CA ALA A 100 0.17 -7.96 -5.06
C ALA A 100 -0.60 -9.24 -5.43
N ARG A 101 -1.92 -9.18 -5.65
CA ARG A 101 -2.72 -10.32 -6.11
C ARG A 101 -2.33 -10.78 -7.51
N THR A 102 -1.84 -9.88 -8.35
CA THR A 102 -1.36 -10.21 -9.70
C THR A 102 0.12 -10.58 -9.75
N SER A 103 0.86 -10.43 -8.64
CA SER A 103 2.29 -10.75 -8.58
C SER A 103 2.56 -12.26 -8.45
N GLN A 104 3.31 -12.81 -9.41
CA GLN A 104 3.74 -14.22 -9.40
C GLN A 104 4.66 -14.55 -8.24
N GLN A 105 5.52 -13.61 -7.84
CA GLN A 105 6.44 -13.78 -6.72
C GLN A 105 5.68 -13.90 -5.40
N VAL A 106 4.74 -12.99 -5.15
CA VAL A 106 3.87 -13.02 -3.95
C VAL A 106 3.09 -14.33 -3.90
N THR A 107 2.52 -14.74 -5.02
CA THR A 107 1.79 -16.01 -5.14
C THR A 107 2.66 -17.22 -4.80
N SER A 108 3.91 -17.24 -5.27
CA SER A 108 4.86 -18.32 -4.99
C SER A 108 5.19 -18.41 -3.50
N VAL A 109 5.47 -17.27 -2.85
CA VAL A 109 5.72 -17.21 -1.40
C VAL A 109 4.51 -17.72 -0.61
N GLN A 110 3.30 -17.30 -0.99
CA GLN A 110 2.07 -17.76 -0.34
C GLN A 110 1.87 -19.28 -0.45
N ARG A 111 2.19 -19.88 -1.61
CA ARG A 111 2.12 -21.34 -1.81
C ARG A 111 3.13 -22.07 -0.93
N GLN A 112 4.37 -21.57 -0.86
CA GLN A 112 5.41 -22.17 -0.02
C GLN A 112 5.00 -22.19 1.46
N ILE A 113 4.45 -21.08 1.97
CA ILE A 113 3.97 -21.00 3.36
C ILE A 113 2.81 -21.99 3.60
N LYS A 114 1.87 -22.11 2.67
CA LYS A 114 0.76 -23.08 2.78
C LYS A 114 1.25 -24.52 2.75
N ALA A 115 2.22 -24.85 1.88
CA ALA A 115 2.82 -26.18 1.81
C ALA A 115 3.56 -26.53 3.11
N ALA A 116 4.31 -25.58 3.69
CA ALA A 116 4.99 -25.77 4.97
C ALA A 116 3.99 -26.02 6.13
N ARG A 117 2.81 -25.40 6.10
CA ARG A 117 1.75 -25.60 7.11
C ARG A 117 0.90 -26.86 6.88
N GLY A 118 0.79 -27.33 5.63
CA GLY A 118 -0.01 -28.51 5.28
C GLY A 118 0.68 -29.86 5.51
N GLY A 119 1.97 -29.85 5.85
CA GLY A 119 2.77 -31.06 6.10
C GLY A 119 2.52 -31.76 7.44
N GLU A 120 1.75 -31.17 8.37
CA GLU A 120 1.60 -31.67 9.74
C GLU A 120 0.31 -32.48 10.01
N SER A 121 -0.57 -32.72 9.02
CA SER A 121 -1.87 -33.40 9.27
C SER A 121 -2.08 -34.75 8.58
N LYS A 122 -1.04 -35.47 8.16
CA LYS A 122 -1.18 -36.87 7.69
C LYS A 122 -0.19 -37.83 8.35
N ALA A 123 -0.36 -38.06 9.65
CA ALA A 123 0.32 -39.14 10.35
C ALA A 123 -0.48 -39.64 11.57
N GLN A 124 -1.76 -39.99 11.39
CA GLN A 124 -2.49 -40.77 12.40
C GLN A 124 -3.67 -41.54 11.81
N GLU A 125 -3.43 -42.30 10.74
CA GLU A 125 -4.34 -43.35 10.29
C GLU A 125 -3.52 -44.55 9.80
N SER A 126 -3.07 -45.37 10.75
CA SER A 126 -2.77 -46.80 10.56
C SER A 126 -2.12 -47.38 11.83
N ALA A 127 -2.92 -47.89 12.74
CA ALA A 127 -2.48 -48.91 13.69
C ALA A 127 -3.63 -49.87 13.94
N GLN A 128 -3.76 -50.83 13.02
CA GLN A 128 -4.58 -52.02 13.17
C GLN A 128 -3.93 -52.91 14.23
N ILE A 129 -4.68 -53.33 15.26
CA ILE A 129 -4.35 -54.53 16.05
C ILE A 129 -5.61 -55.41 16.13
N PRO A 130 -5.55 -56.68 15.71
CA PRO A 130 -6.64 -57.63 15.86
C PRO A 130 -6.56 -58.30 17.24
N HIS A 131 -7.67 -58.37 17.97
CA HIS A 131 -7.78 -59.25 19.13
C HIS A 131 -8.91 -60.26 18.94
N LYS A 132 -8.49 -61.49 18.62
CA LYS A 132 -9.17 -62.72 19.03
C LYS A 132 -9.31 -62.70 20.56
N ILE A 133 -10.52 -62.85 21.10
CA ILE A 133 -10.72 -63.48 22.41
C ILE A 133 -11.96 -64.39 22.33
N THR A 134 -11.69 -65.66 22.64
CA THR A 134 -12.60 -66.78 22.88
C THR A 134 -13.41 -66.58 24.15
N ALA A 135 -14.69 -66.98 24.13
CA ALA A 135 -15.39 -67.68 25.22
C ALA A 135 -16.53 -68.50 24.60
#